data_AF-A0A485C8W0-F1
#
_entry.id   AF-A0A485C8W0-F1
#
_cell.length_a   1.000
_cell.length_b   1.000
_cell.length_c   1.000
_cell.angle_alpha   90.00
_cell.angle_beta   90.00
_cell.angle_gamma   90.00
#
_symmetry.space_group_name_H-M   'P 1'
#
loop_
_entity.id
_entity.type
_entity.pdbx_description
1 polymer ?
#
loop_
_entity_poly.entity_id
_entity_poly.type
_entity_poly.pdbx_seq_one_letter_code
_entity_poly.pdbx_strand_id
1 'polypeptide(L)' 'MVLRSLSPRFVLRYGSQVVGIENGSYGKVTVANGSTVSPDVKLESK' A
#
# COMPACT_ATOMS: atom_id res chain seq x y z
N MET A 1 7.52 -7.80 1.52
CA MET A 1 6.94 -7.39 0.21
C MET A 1 6.19 -6.09 0.42
N VAL A 2 6.36 -5.11 -0.45
CA VAL A 2 5.66 -3.81 -0.38
C VAL A 2 5.02 -3.55 -1.75
N LEU A 3 3.72 -3.27 -1.78
CA LEU A 3 2.98 -2.93 -2.99
C LEU A 3 2.78 -1.40 -3.02
N ARG A 4 3.35 -0.73 -4.02
CA ARG A 4 3.14 0.72 -4.26
C ARG A 4 1.84 0.96 -5.03
N SER A 5 0.75 0.35 -4.58
CA SER A 5 -0.57 0.45 -5.20
C SER A 5 -1.64 0.39 -4.13
N LEU A 6 -2.71 1.16 -4.30
CA LEU A 6 -3.86 1.18 -3.42
C LEU A 6 -5.02 0.48 -4.12
N SER A 7 -5.58 -0.53 -3.46
CA SER A 7 -6.79 -1.23 -3.91
C SER A 7 -7.67 -1.54 -2.69
N PRO A 8 -9.00 -1.54 -2.84
CA PRO A 8 -9.90 -2.01 -1.78
C PRO A 8 -9.75 -3.51 -1.51
N ARG A 9 -9.25 -4.29 -2.48
CA ARG A 9 -9.07 -5.75 -2.38
C ARG A 9 -7.75 -6.21 -2.98
N PHE A 10 -7.10 -7.16 -2.32
CA PHE A 10 -5.93 -7.86 -2.82
C PHE A 10 -6.12 -9.37 -2.76
N VAL A 11 -5.40 -10.08 -3.63
CA VAL A 11 -5.38 -11.54 -3.64
C VAL A 11 -3.92 -11.99 -3.62
N LEU A 12 -3.55 -12.74 -2.58
CA LEU A 12 -2.26 -13.44 -2.52
C LEU A 12 -2.47 -14.86 -3.03
N ARG A 13 -1.69 -15.25 -4.04
CA ARG A 13 -1.74 -16.59 -4.63
C ARG A 13 -0.40 -17.29 -4.45
N TYR A 14 -0.46 -18.57 -4.06
CA TYR A 14 0.71 -19.44 -3.98
C TYR A 14 0.32 -20.87 -4.38
N GLY A 15 0.70 -21.27 -5.60
CA GLY A 15 0.23 -22.52 -6.20
C GLY A 15 -1.30 -22.54 -6.33
N SER A 16 -1.95 -23.55 -5.73
CA SER A 16 -3.41 -23.67 -5.65
C SER A 16 -4.05 -22.91 -4.49
N GLN A 17 -3.25 -22.28 -3.61
CA GLN A 17 -3.75 -21.56 -2.45
C GLN A 17 -4.04 -20.09 -2.78
N VAL A 18 -5.13 -19.57 -2.21
CA VAL A 18 -5.62 -18.21 -2.44
C VAL A 18 -6.04 -17.59 -1.12
N VAL A 19 -5.55 -16.38 -0.84
CA VAL A 19 -5.96 -15.56 0.31
C VAL A 19 -6.46 -14.22 -0.20
N GLY A 20 -7.71 -13.88 0.14
CA GLY A 20 -8.29 -12.55 -0.09
C GLY A 20 -7.98 -11.60 1.06
N ILE A 21 -7.63 -10.37 0.74
CA ILE A 21 -7.35 -9.30 1.71
C ILE A 21 -8.25 -8.12 1.38
N GLU A 22 -8.97 -7.62 2.37
CA GLU A 22 -9.87 -6.48 2.23
C GLU A 22 -9.36 -5.26 3.00
N ASN A 23 -9.33 -4.11 2.35
CA ASN A 23 -8.97 -2.85 2.97
C ASN A 23 -10.25 -2.07 3.34
N GLY A 24 -10.78 -2.28 4.55
CA GLY A 24 -12.03 -1.67 5.03
C GLY A 24 -11.99 -0.14 5.18
N SER A 25 -10.79 0.45 5.11
CA SER A 25 -10.55 1.89 5.20
C SER A 25 -10.10 2.50 3.87
N TYR A 26 -10.20 1.75 2.77
CA TYR A 26 -9.91 2.26 1.44
C TYR A 26 -10.75 3.51 1.15
N GLY A 27 -10.08 4.61 0.80
CA GLY A 27 -10.74 5.91 0.54
C GLY A 27 -11.21 6.68 1.78
N LYS A 28 -11.08 6.14 2.99
CA LYS A 28 -11.46 6.83 4.25
C LYS A 28 -10.30 7.54 4.93
N VAL A 29 -9.07 7.09 4.66
CA VAL A 29 -7.84 7.65 5.26
C VAL A 29 -7.06 8.38 4.18
N THR A 30 -6.89 9.70 4.38
CA THR A 30 -6.02 10.53 3.55
C THR A 30 -4.58 10.36 4.03
N VAL A 31 -3.76 9.66 3.27
CA VAL A 31 -2.31 9.63 3.50
C VAL A 31 -1.69 10.88 2.89
N ALA A 32 -0.74 11.50 3.62
CA ALA A 32 0.01 12.62 3.10
C ALA A 32 0.70 12.23 1.79
N ASN A 33 0.68 13.11 0.80
CA ASN A 33 1.32 12.91 -0.50
C ASN A 33 2.85 13.05 -0.35
N GLY A 34 3.45 12.12 0.38
CA GLY A 34 4.87 12.08 0.65
C GLY A 34 5.60 11.35 -0.47
N SER A 35 6.66 11.97 -1.00
CA SER A 35 7.58 11.35 -1.97
C SER A 35 8.36 10.16 -1.37
N THR A 36 8.19 9.92 -0.07
CA THR A 36 8.90 8.92 0.73
C THR A 36 7.89 8.00 1.42
N VAL A 37 8.27 6.73 1.58
CA VAL A 37 7.43 5.71 2.24
C VAL A 37 7.43 5.82 3.77
N SER A 38 8.21 6.76 4.33
CA SER A 38 8.30 7.03 5.76
C SER A 38 8.14 8.54 6.00
N PRO A 39 7.33 8.96 6.99
CA PRO A 39 7.16 10.36 7.33
C PRO A 39 8.46 11.01 7.84
N ASP A 40 9.43 10.20 8.29
CA ASP A 40 10.69 10.69 8.86
C ASP A 40 11.77 10.99 7.81
N VAL A 41 11.51 10.71 6.53
CA VAL A 41 12.49 10.86 5.45
C VAL A 41 12.04 11.95 4.49
N LYS A 42 12.91 12.94 4.26
CA LYS A 42 12.76 13.94 3.18
C LYS A 42 13.61 13.53 1.98
N LEU A 43 13.07 13.76 0.78
CA LEU A 43 13.79 13.53 -0.47
C LEU A 43 14.69 14.74 -0.74
N GLU A 44 16.00 14.54 -0.68
CA GLU A 44 16.98 15.59 -1.01
C GLU A 44 17.00 15.83 -2.53
N SER A 45 17.08 17.09 -2.95
CA SER A 45 17.32 17.44 -4.36
C SER A 45 18.77 17.11 -4.72
N LYS A 46 18.97 16.52 -5.89
CA LYS A 46 20.30 16.27 -6.45
C LYS A 46 20.96 17.57 -6.90
#